data_AF-A0A0C2X781-F1
#
_entry.id   AF-A0A0C2X781-F1
#
_cell.length_a   1.000
_cell.length_b   1.000
_cell.length_c   1.000
_cell.angle_alpha   90.00
_cell.angle_beta   90.00
_cell.angle_gamma   90.00
#
_symmetry.space_group_name_H-M   'P 1'
#
loop_
_entity.id
_entity.type
_entity.pdbx_description
1 polymer ?
#
loop_
_entity_poly.entity_id
_entity_poly.type
_entity_poly.pdbx_seq_one_letter_code
_entity_poly.pdbx_strand_id
1 'polypeptide(L)'
;IISRYSDSDDESRPKTYNPPIWAQSPDLRQALEDMRTVNPDTIFGAMPQLRMDEIFPGRRKSKFRARTSSANWAGTDGVTVEEEMEYAKRMGFERIE
;
A
#
# COMPACT_ATOMS: atom_id res chain seq x y z
N ILE A 1 3.94 16.03 16.72
CA ILE A 1 3.96 16.48 15.32
C ILE A 1 2.55 16.31 14.80
N ILE A 2 1.80 17.40 14.64
CA ILE A 2 0.47 17.37 14.02
C ILE A 2 0.73 17.61 12.53
N SER A 3 0.45 16.63 11.68
CA SER A 3 0.70 16.75 10.26
C SER A 3 -0.21 17.82 9.67
N ARG A 4 0.31 18.66 8.75
CA ARG A 4 -0.48 19.74 8.09
C ARG A 4 -1.51 19.22 7.08
N TYR A 5 -1.75 17.91 7.06
CA TYR A 5 -2.64 17.21 6.14
C TYR A 5 -3.68 16.35 6.87
N SER A 6 -3.68 16.30 8.22
CA SER A 6 -4.73 15.62 8.99
C SER A 6 -5.82 16.63 9.36
N ASP A 7 -6.72 16.92 8.41
CA ASP A 7 -8.00 17.60 8.68
C ASP A 7 -9.09 16.57 9.04
N SER A 8 -8.73 15.58 9.86
CA SER A 8 -9.63 14.51 10.25
C SER A 8 -10.31 14.88 11.57
N ASP A 9 -11.62 15.10 11.53
CA ASP A 9 -12.51 15.23 12.70
C ASP A 9 -12.38 14.05 13.70
N ASP A 10 -11.77 12.94 13.26
CA ASP A 10 -11.47 11.72 14.01
C ASP A 10 -10.44 11.92 15.14
N GLU A 11 -9.60 12.98 15.09
CA GLU A 11 -8.62 13.29 16.16
C GLU A 11 -9.30 13.66 17.51
N SER A 12 -10.57 14.04 17.46
CA SER A 12 -11.38 14.40 18.65
C SER A 12 -12.13 13.22 19.27
N ARG A 13 -12.17 12.07 18.59
CA ARG A 13 -12.89 10.90 19.09
C ARG A 13 -12.13 10.24 20.24
N PRO A 14 -12.85 9.76 21.27
CA PRO A 14 -12.20 9.02 22.35
C PRO A 14 -11.50 7.79 21.76
N LYS A 15 -10.19 7.65 22.01
CA LYS A 15 -9.43 6.45 21.64
C LYS A 15 -10.02 5.25 22.39
N THR A 16 -10.83 4.46 21.69
CA THR A 16 -11.44 3.23 22.21
C THR A 16 -10.50 2.04 22.15
N TYR A 17 -9.40 2.15 21.40
CA TYR A 17 -8.43 1.09 21.19
C TYR A 17 -7.12 1.40 21.93
N ASN A 18 -6.70 0.48 22.80
CA ASN A 18 -5.37 0.51 23.40
C ASN A 18 -4.42 -0.32 22.53
N PRO A 19 -3.46 0.29 21.82
CA PRO A 19 -2.56 -0.45 20.95
C PRO A 19 -1.70 -1.43 21.74
N PRO A 20 -1.39 -2.62 21.19
CA PRO A 20 -0.46 -3.56 21.82
C PRO A 20 0.95 -2.96 21.89
N ILE A 21 1.80 -3.52 22.75
CA ILE A 21 3.15 -2.99 23.03
C ILE A 21 3.99 -2.86 21.74
N TRP A 22 3.94 -3.85 20.85
CA TRP A 22 4.67 -3.84 19.57
C TRP A 22 4.26 -2.68 18.64
N ALA A 23 3.05 -2.13 18.81
CA ALA A 23 2.52 -1.00 18.05
C ALA A 23 2.77 0.35 18.74
N GLN A 24 3.60 0.37 19.79
CA GLN A 24 3.99 1.56 20.53
C GLN A 24 5.52 1.77 20.47
N SER A 25 5.96 3.02 20.59
CA SER A 25 7.39 3.32 20.75
C SER A 25 7.88 2.84 22.13
N PRO A 26 9.09 2.25 22.25
CA PRO A 26 10.17 2.20 21.25
C PRO A 26 10.12 1.00 20.28
N ASP A 27 9.33 -0.04 20.59
CA ASP A 27 9.33 -1.30 19.85
C ASP A 27 8.91 -1.14 18.39
N LEU A 28 7.87 -0.33 18.14
CA LEU A 28 7.42 0.00 16.80
C LEU A 28 8.54 0.64 15.96
N ARG A 29 9.34 1.53 16.57
CA ARG A 29 10.44 2.19 15.87
C ARG A 29 11.52 1.18 15.49
N GLN A 30 11.86 0.26 16.39
CA GLN A 30 12.83 -0.79 16.09
C GLN A 30 12.33 -1.69 14.96
N ALA A 31 11.07 -2.14 15.02
CA ALA A 31 10.46 -2.94 13.97
C ALA A 31 10.46 -2.24 12.60
N LEU A 32 10.16 -0.94 12.55
CA LEU A 32 10.19 -0.17 11.31
C LEU A 32 11.62 -0.03 10.73
N GLU A 33 12.64 0.12 11.58
CA GLU A 33 14.04 0.13 11.13
C GLU A 33 14.44 -1.21 10.54
N ASP A 34 14.04 -2.31 11.18
CA ASP A 34 14.34 -3.67 10.72
C ASP A 34 13.62 -3.98 9.39
N MET A 35 12.39 -3.48 9.20
CA MET A 35 11.58 -3.72 8.00
C MET A 35 11.98 -2.84 6.80
N ARG A 36 12.77 -1.79 6.98
CA ARG A 36 13.00 -0.74 5.95
C ARG A 36 13.63 -1.25 4.65
N THR A 37 14.41 -2.33 4.71
CA THR A 37 15.13 -2.93 3.57
C THR A 37 14.51 -4.25 3.11
N VAL A 38 13.40 -4.67 3.72
CA VAL A 38 12.74 -5.92 3.37
C VAL A 38 11.86 -5.68 2.13
N ASN A 39 12.09 -6.46 1.08
CA ASN A 39 11.28 -6.37 -0.14
C ASN A 39 9.86 -6.93 0.13
N PRO A 40 8.78 -6.14 -0.02
CA PRO A 40 7.42 -6.64 0.17
C PRO A 40 7.02 -7.69 -0.87
N ASP A 41 7.59 -7.64 -2.08
CA ASP A 41 7.24 -8.57 -3.16
C ASP A 41 7.70 -10.00 -2.85
N THR A 42 8.73 -10.19 -2.02
CA THR A 42 9.16 -11.54 -1.59
C THR A 42 8.21 -12.16 -0.58
N ILE A 43 7.44 -11.33 0.15
CA ILE A 43 6.52 -11.76 1.19
C ILE A 43 5.11 -11.94 0.62
N PHE A 44 4.64 -10.93 -0.13
CA PHE A 44 3.25 -10.86 -0.60
C PHE A 44 3.09 -11.23 -2.07
N GLY A 45 4.18 -11.20 -2.84
CA GLY A 45 4.13 -11.34 -4.30
C GLY A 45 3.56 -10.11 -5.00
N ALA A 46 3.49 -10.18 -6.33
CA ALA A 46 2.91 -9.13 -7.15
C ALA A 46 1.41 -8.94 -6.83
N MET A 47 0.97 -7.68 -6.73
CA MET A 47 -0.41 -7.37 -6.42
C MET A 47 -1.33 -7.86 -7.56
N PRO A 48 -2.31 -8.74 -7.27
CA PRO A 48 -3.20 -9.26 -8.29
C PRO A 48 -4.15 -8.17 -8.79
N GLN A 49 -4.66 -8.36 -10.01
CA GLN A 49 -5.66 -7.47 -10.57
C GLN A 49 -6.94 -7.49 -9.71
N LEU A 50 -7.49 -6.31 -9.42
CA LEU A 50 -8.68 -6.17 -8.61
C LEU A 50 -9.94 -6.65 -9.37
N ARG A 51 -10.51 -7.78 -8.95
CA ARG A 51 -11.71 -8.38 -9.52
C ARG A 51 -12.94 -7.98 -8.70
N MET A 52 -13.61 -6.91 -9.15
CA MET A 52 -14.76 -6.33 -8.43
C MET A 52 -15.95 -7.28 -8.34
N ASP A 53 -16.09 -8.19 -9.29
CA ASP A 53 -17.09 -9.25 -9.33
C ASP A 53 -16.90 -10.30 -8.24
N GLU A 54 -15.64 -10.61 -7.89
CA GLU A 54 -15.29 -11.55 -6.83
C GLU A 54 -15.48 -10.94 -5.44
N ILE A 55 -15.12 -9.65 -5.27
CA ILE A 55 -15.24 -8.95 -3.98
C ILE A 55 -16.71 -8.68 -3.62
N PHE A 56 -17.55 -8.41 -4.63
CA PHE A 56 -18.93 -8.00 -4.44
C PHE A 56 -19.91 -8.92 -5.18
N PRO A 57 -20.08 -10.18 -4.72
CA PRO A 57 -20.97 -11.13 -5.37
C PRO A 57 -22.42 -10.61 -5.37
N GLY A 58 -23.14 -10.83 -6.48
CA GLY A 58 -24.56 -10.49 -6.61
C GLY A 58 -24.90 -9.00 -6.79
N ARG A 59 -23.92 -8.09 -6.84
CA ARG A 59 -24.15 -6.67 -7.15
C ARG A 59 -24.34 -6.43 -8.67
N ARG A 60 -25.14 -5.42 -9.02
CA ARG A 60 -25.42 -5.07 -10.43
C ARG A 60 -24.14 -4.60 -11.13
N LYS A 61 -23.70 -5.36 -12.15
CA LYS A 61 -22.53 -5.05 -13.00
C LYS A 61 -22.59 -3.66 -13.67
N SER A 62 -23.78 -3.05 -13.80
CA SER A 62 -23.93 -1.69 -14.32
C SER A 62 -23.26 -0.60 -13.47
N LYS A 63 -23.02 -0.87 -12.18
CA LYS A 63 -22.23 0.01 -11.31
C LYS A 63 -20.72 -0.15 -11.51
N PHE A 64 -20.28 -1.29 -12.05
CA PHE A 64 -18.91 -1.50 -12.51
C PHE A 64 -18.80 -0.97 -13.93
N ARG A 65 -18.86 0.36 -14.07
CA ARG A 65 -18.76 1.02 -15.38
C ARG A 65 -17.44 0.64 -16.06
N ALA A 66 -17.48 0.52 -17.38
CA ALA A 66 -16.28 0.39 -18.20
C ALA A 66 -15.30 1.53 -17.86
N ARG A 67 -14.04 1.15 -17.68
CA ARG A 67 -12.98 2.00 -17.12
C ARG A 67 -12.77 3.25 -17.99
N THR A 68 -12.69 4.42 -17.34
CA THR A 68 -12.27 5.70 -17.92
C THR A 68 -10.74 5.79 -17.99
N SER A 69 -10.20 6.84 -18.61
CA SER A 69 -8.75 7.06 -18.81
C SER A 69 -7.87 6.88 -17.57
N SER A 70 -8.38 7.19 -16.37
CA SER A 70 -7.68 7.01 -15.08
C SER A 70 -7.28 5.57 -14.73
N ALA A 71 -7.83 4.59 -15.45
CA ALA A 71 -7.52 3.17 -15.24
C ALA A 71 -6.69 2.57 -16.38
N ASN A 72 -6.32 3.37 -17.39
CA ASN A 72 -5.48 2.95 -18.49
C ASN A 72 -4.03 3.39 -18.26
N TRP A 73 -3.26 2.50 -17.65
CA TRP A 73 -1.82 2.66 -17.45
C TRP A 73 -0.99 1.98 -18.55
N ALA A 74 -1.62 1.51 -19.63
CA ALA A 74 -0.96 0.77 -20.72
C ALA A 74 -0.14 1.66 -21.68
N GLY A 75 0.25 2.87 -21.25
CA GLY A 75 1.00 3.86 -22.04
C GLY A 75 2.24 4.35 -21.28
N THR A 76 2.53 5.65 -21.37
CA THR A 76 3.66 6.29 -20.67
C THR A 76 3.56 6.26 -19.15
N ASP A 77 2.36 6.00 -18.61
CA ASP A 77 2.11 6.08 -17.17
C ASP A 77 2.37 4.74 -16.46
N GLY A 78 2.56 3.65 -17.22
CA GLY A 78 2.87 2.34 -16.66
C GLY A 78 4.29 2.30 -16.10
N VAL A 79 4.45 1.69 -14.93
CA VAL A 79 5.78 1.50 -14.34
C VAL A 79 6.62 0.60 -15.24
N THR A 80 7.83 1.03 -15.59
CA THR A 80 8.74 0.23 -16.42
C THR A 80 9.64 -0.67 -15.56
N VAL A 81 10.21 -1.69 -16.19
CA VAL A 81 11.16 -2.59 -15.53
C VAL A 81 12.39 -1.83 -15.03
N GLU A 82 12.83 -0.80 -15.76
CA GLU A 82 13.94 0.06 -15.29
C GLU A 82 13.59 0.82 -14.02
N GLU A 83 12.37 1.37 -13.94
CA GLU A 83 11.88 2.08 -12.75
C GLU A 83 11.75 1.14 -11.55
N GLU A 84 11.26 -0.09 -11.74
CA GLU A 84 11.21 -1.11 -10.69
C GLU A 84 12.61 -1.47 -10.18
N MET A 85 13.58 -1.65 -11.09
CA MET A 85 14.97 -1.93 -10.72
C MET A 85 15.63 -0.76 -9.99
N GLU A 86 15.41 0.47 -10.43
CA GLU A 86 15.93 1.67 -9.76
C GLU A 86 15.31 1.84 -8.37
N TYR A 87 14.00 1.62 -8.25
CA TYR A 87 13.29 1.60 -6.99
C TYR A 87 13.87 0.56 -6.03
N ALA A 88 14.04 -0.69 -6.47
CA ALA A 88 14.60 -1.76 -5.65
C ALA A 88 16.03 -1.44 -5.16
N LYS A 89 16.87 -0.87 -6.04
CA LYS A 89 18.22 -0.40 -5.67
C LYS A 89 18.18 0.71 -4.63
N ARG A 90 17.29 1.69 -4.80
CA ARG A 90 17.12 2.81 -3.85
C ARG A 90 16.67 2.33 -2.47
N MET A 91 15.80 1.32 -2.44
CA MET A 91 15.28 0.74 -1.20
C MET A 91 16.25 -0.26 -0.54
N GLY A 92 17.35 -0.61 -1.21
CA GLY A 92 18.32 -1.58 -0.70
C GLY A 92 17.76 -3.00 -0.65
N PHE A 93 16.78 -3.31 -1.49
CA PHE A 93 16.21 -4.65 -1.58
C PHE A 93 17.26 -5.62 -2.14
N GLU A 94 17.49 -6.73 -1.44
CA GLU A 94 18.37 -7.78 -1.93
C GLU A 94 17.82 -8.33 -3.26
N ARG A 95 18.72 -8.58 -4.22
CA ARG A 95 18.33 -9.20 -5.48
C ARG A 95 17.89 -10.62 -5.19
N ILE A 96 16.70 -10.97 -5.66
CA ILE A 96 16.28 -12.36 -5.79
C ILE A 96 17.10 -12.92 -6.96
N GLU A 97 18.06 -13.80 -6.69
CA GLU A 97 18.73 -14.62 -7.72
C GLU A 97 17.79 -15.67 -8.31
#